data_AF-A0A1I4DLC1-F1
#
_entry.id   AF-A0A1I4DLC1-F1
#
_cell.length_a   1.000
_cell.length_b   1.000
_cell.length_c   1.000
_cell.angle_alpha   90.00
_cell.angle_beta   90.00
_cell.angle_gamma   90.00
#
_symmetry.space_group_name_H-M   'P 1'
#
loop_
_entity.id
_entity.type
_entity.pdbx_description
1 polymer ?
#
loop_
_entity_poly.entity_id
_entity_poly.type
_entity_poly.pdbx_seq_one_letter_code
_entity_poly.pdbx_strand_id
1 'polypeptide(L)'
;MRHYCAVHRHLFQDVYAWAGKVRRIRTGKDGAWFCYPEHIPGQLTTTFGKLKATGFLRGLAAGAFACAGASFLAELNAIHAFREGNGRTQTLFFAMLAEAAGHPMDLRRLQPDAMLDAMIRSFSGDEAALRKVIEGLMA
;
A
#
# COMPACT_ATOMS: atom_id res chain seq x y z
N MET A 1 -7.49 6.94 4.85
CA MET A 1 -8.62 5.98 4.83
C MET A 1 -9.62 6.26 3.70
N ARG A 2 -10.43 7.34 3.74
CA ARG A 2 -11.53 7.54 2.75
C ARG A 2 -11.03 7.52 1.30
N HIS A 3 -9.92 8.22 1.00
CA HIS A 3 -9.33 8.22 -0.33
C HIS A 3 -8.89 6.82 -0.77
N TYR A 4 -8.21 6.05 0.09
CA TYR A 4 -7.78 4.67 -0.21
C TYR A 4 -8.95 3.74 -0.56
N CYS A 5 -10.06 3.82 0.17
CA CYS A 5 -11.29 3.10 -0.16
C CYS A 5 -11.92 3.60 -1.47
N ALA A 6 -11.84 4.90 -1.76
CA ALA A 6 -12.34 5.47 -3.02
C ALA A 6 -11.52 5.00 -4.23
N VAL A 7 -10.19 4.86 -4.09
CA VAL A 7 -9.32 4.27 -5.12
C VAL A 7 -9.74 2.84 -5.41
N HIS A 8 -9.92 2.01 -4.38
CA HIS A 8 -10.43 0.66 -4.57
C HIS A 8 -11.81 0.66 -5.21
N ARG A 9 -12.71 1.57 -4.80
CA ARG A 9 -14.03 1.67 -5.43
C ARG A 9 -13.90 1.97 -6.91
N HIS A 10 -13.09 2.96 -7.27
CA HIS A 10 -12.90 3.36 -8.66
C HIS A 10 -12.36 2.21 -9.53
N LEU A 11 -11.38 1.47 -9.02
CA LEU A 11 -10.77 0.34 -9.75
C LEU A 11 -11.72 -0.85 -9.96
N PHE A 12 -12.70 -1.05 -9.08
CA PHE A 12 -13.43 -2.32 -9.01
C PHE A 12 -14.96 -2.20 -8.99
N GLN A 13 -15.53 -0.99 -9.05
CA GLN A 13 -16.98 -0.78 -8.95
C GLN A 13 -17.79 -1.50 -10.04
N ASP A 14 -17.19 -1.72 -11.22
CA ASP A 14 -17.85 -2.39 -12.34
C ASP A 14 -17.79 -3.93 -12.24
N VAL A 15 -17.02 -4.47 -11.29
CA VAL A 15 -16.79 -5.92 -11.12
C VAL A 15 -17.33 -6.42 -9.77
N TYR A 16 -17.18 -5.61 -8.71
CA TYR A 16 -17.52 -6.01 -7.34
C TYR A 16 -18.52 -5.06 -6.70
N ALA A 17 -19.69 -5.59 -6.30
CA ALA A 17 -20.68 -4.83 -5.51
C ALA A 17 -20.16 -4.33 -4.14
N TRP A 18 -19.03 -4.88 -3.69
CA TRP A 18 -18.34 -4.49 -2.46
C TRP A 18 -17.13 -3.57 -2.70
N ALA A 19 -16.91 -3.07 -3.92
CA ALA A 19 -15.79 -2.18 -4.21
C ALA A 19 -15.74 -0.97 -3.25
N GLY A 20 -14.58 -0.77 -2.61
CA GLY A 20 -14.34 0.26 -1.61
C GLY A 20 -14.80 -0.10 -0.19
N LYS A 21 -15.41 -1.27 0.03
CA LYS A 21 -15.81 -1.77 1.35
C LYS A 21 -14.70 -2.64 1.94
N VAL A 22 -14.35 -2.36 3.20
CA VAL A 22 -13.42 -3.18 3.98
C VAL A 22 -13.98 -4.58 4.17
N ARG A 23 -13.12 -5.61 4.08
CA ARG A 23 -13.54 -7.01 4.24
C ARG A 23 -14.01 -7.30 5.67
N ARG A 24 -14.97 -8.22 5.78
CA ARG A 24 -15.50 -8.72 7.06
C ARG A 24 -15.11 -10.17 7.37
N ILE A 25 -14.29 -10.78 6.51
CA ILE A 25 -13.86 -12.17 6.62
C ILE A 25 -12.35 -12.24 6.81
N ARG A 26 -11.90 -13.31 7.46
CA ARG A 26 -10.47 -13.62 7.54
C ARG A 26 -9.93 -14.00 6.17
N THR A 27 -8.75 -13.50 5.87
CA THR A 27 -8.00 -13.80 4.65
C THR A 27 -6.53 -13.99 5.01
N GLY A 28 -5.90 -14.91 4.31
CA GLY A 28 -4.46 -15.11 4.32
C GLY A 28 -4.01 -15.54 2.95
N LYS A 29 -2.70 -15.52 2.73
CA LYS A 29 -2.05 -15.99 1.51
C LYS A 29 -0.84 -16.81 1.90
N ASP A 30 -0.69 -18.01 1.34
CA ASP A 30 0.45 -18.90 1.56
C ASP A 30 0.79 -19.14 3.05
N GLY A 31 -0.24 -19.32 3.88
CA GLY A 31 -0.12 -19.53 5.33
C GLY A 31 0.09 -18.25 6.16
N ALA A 32 0.38 -17.11 5.51
CA ALA A 32 0.47 -15.81 6.17
C ALA A 32 -0.91 -15.16 6.30
N TRP A 33 -1.31 -14.87 7.54
CA TRP A 33 -2.61 -14.30 7.83
C TRP A 33 -2.56 -12.78 8.00
N PHE A 34 -3.37 -12.04 7.27
CA PHE A 34 -3.44 -10.57 7.34
C PHE A 34 -4.11 -10.06 8.64
N CYS A 35 -4.41 -8.77 8.73
CA CYS A 35 -5.13 -8.20 9.87
C CYS A 35 -6.50 -8.88 10.13
N TYR A 36 -6.89 -9.01 11.39
CA TYR A 36 -8.25 -9.42 11.77
C TYR A 36 -9.28 -8.37 11.30
N PRO A 37 -10.39 -8.77 10.66
CA PRO A 37 -11.36 -7.83 10.09
C PRO A 37 -11.83 -6.72 11.02
N GLU A 38 -12.10 -7.06 12.27
CA GLU A 38 -12.53 -6.16 13.34
C GLU A 38 -11.50 -5.08 13.68
N HIS A 39 -10.22 -5.33 13.41
CA HIS A 39 -9.13 -4.38 13.66
C HIS A 39 -8.80 -3.51 12.45
N ILE A 40 -9.26 -3.86 11.24
CA ILE A 40 -8.89 -3.13 10.02
C ILE A 40 -9.23 -1.63 10.10
N PRO A 41 -10.43 -1.19 10.53
CA PRO A 41 -10.74 0.24 10.61
C PRO A 41 -9.81 1.00 11.55
N GLY A 42 -9.47 0.41 12.70
CA GLY A 42 -8.54 0.99 13.67
C GLY A 42 -7.12 1.07 13.12
N GLN A 43 -6.62 -0.01 12.52
CA GLN A 43 -5.28 -0.04 11.94
C GLN A 43 -5.12 0.93 10.77
N LEU A 44 -6.12 1.01 9.86
CA LEU A 44 -6.11 2.03 8.81
C LEU A 44 -6.11 3.44 9.38
N THR A 45 -6.88 3.70 10.43
CA THR A 45 -6.91 5.01 11.08
C THR A 45 -5.54 5.37 11.64
N THR A 46 -4.88 4.43 12.33
CA THR A 46 -3.53 4.60 12.86
C THR A 46 -2.50 4.84 11.76
N THR A 47 -2.41 3.95 10.77
CA THR A 47 -1.42 4.04 9.67
C THR A 47 -1.59 5.31 8.84
N PHE A 48 -2.82 5.70 8.48
CA PHE A 48 -3.06 6.97 7.79
C PHE A 48 -2.88 8.20 8.68
N GLY A 49 -3.07 8.06 10.00
CA GLY A 49 -2.77 9.11 10.99
C GLY A 49 -1.28 9.40 11.04
N LYS A 50 -0.43 8.35 11.11
CA LYS A 50 1.03 8.47 11.02
C LYS A 50 1.46 9.15 9.71
N LEU A 51 0.93 8.70 8.57
CA LEU A 51 1.22 9.31 7.27
C LEU A 51 0.88 10.80 7.21
N LYS A 52 -0.25 11.19 7.80
CA LYS A 52 -0.64 12.61 7.88
C LYS A 52 0.31 13.40 8.77
N ALA A 53 0.74 12.84 9.91
CA ALA A 53 1.66 13.48 10.84
C ALA A 53 3.05 13.73 10.24
N THR A 54 3.49 12.88 9.31
CA THR A 54 4.74 13.09 8.54
C THR A 54 4.56 14.03 7.34
N GLY A 55 3.44 14.75 7.26
CA GLY A 55 3.17 15.68 6.17
C GLY A 55 2.94 15.00 4.82
N PHE A 56 2.52 13.73 4.81
CA PHE A 56 2.38 12.89 3.61
C PHE A 56 3.71 12.67 2.88
N LEU A 57 4.82 12.55 3.63
CA LEU A 57 6.16 12.29 3.09
C LEU A 57 6.71 13.39 2.17
N ARG A 58 6.08 14.58 2.15
CA ARG A 58 6.52 15.75 1.38
C ARG A 58 7.82 16.32 1.94
N GLY A 59 8.65 16.86 1.05
CA GLY A 59 9.92 17.51 1.42
C GLY A 59 11.05 16.54 1.79
N LEU A 60 10.83 15.23 1.68
CA LEU A 60 11.88 14.23 1.87
C LEU A 60 12.76 14.13 0.62
N ALA A 61 14.06 13.93 0.82
CA ALA A 61 14.96 13.51 -0.26
C ALA A 61 14.58 12.11 -0.76
N ALA A 62 14.94 11.78 -2.00
CA ALA A 62 14.50 10.55 -2.68
C ALA A 62 14.70 9.26 -1.86
N GLY A 63 15.89 9.04 -1.31
CA GLY A 63 16.18 7.84 -0.49
C GLY A 63 15.37 7.80 0.82
N ALA A 64 15.13 8.96 1.44
CA ALA A 64 14.32 9.05 2.66
C ALA A 64 12.83 8.82 2.35
N PHE A 65 12.34 9.33 1.21
CA PHE A 65 11.00 9.05 0.71
C PHE A 65 10.82 7.56 0.44
N ALA A 66 11.76 6.92 -0.26
CA ALA A 66 11.69 5.49 -0.55
C ALA A 66 11.67 4.64 0.71
N CYS A 67 12.49 4.98 1.71
CA CYS A 67 12.52 4.31 3.01
C CYS A 67 11.18 4.44 3.74
N ALA A 68 10.69 5.67 3.96
CA ALA A 68 9.43 5.90 4.67
C ALA A 68 8.21 5.34 3.91
N GLY A 69 8.25 5.39 2.58
CA GLY A 69 7.24 4.82 1.69
C GLY A 69 7.19 3.30 1.75
N ALA A 70 8.35 2.63 1.84
CA ALA A 70 8.42 1.18 2.03
C ALA A 70 7.75 0.76 3.35
N SER A 71 8.06 1.45 4.46
CA SER A 71 7.42 1.15 5.75
C SER A 71 5.91 1.40 5.73
N PHE A 72 5.47 2.50 5.10
CA PHE A 72 4.04 2.77 4.95
C PHE A 72 3.32 1.68 4.12
N LEU A 73 3.91 1.26 3.00
CA LEU A 73 3.36 0.21 2.16
C LEU A 73 3.37 -1.15 2.86
N ALA A 74 4.41 -1.47 3.63
CA ALA A 74 4.50 -2.69 4.41
C ALA A 74 3.39 -2.78 5.46
N GLU A 75 3.16 -1.69 6.22
CA GLU A 75 2.02 -1.60 7.15
C GLU A 75 0.69 -1.80 6.42
N LEU A 76 0.49 -1.11 5.29
CA LEU A 76 -0.75 -1.19 4.52
C LEU A 76 -0.97 -2.59 3.90
N ASN A 77 0.10 -3.29 3.55
CA ASN A 77 0.08 -4.66 3.07
C ASN A 77 -0.32 -5.65 4.16
N ALA A 78 0.22 -5.50 5.37
CA ALA A 78 -0.16 -6.32 6.51
C ALA A 78 -1.64 -6.13 6.91
N ILE A 79 -2.17 -4.91 6.76
CA ILE A 79 -3.60 -4.63 7.00
C ILE A 79 -4.49 -5.37 5.99
N HIS A 80 -4.13 -5.33 4.70
CA HIS A 80 -4.84 -6.03 3.62
C HIS A 80 -6.36 -5.81 3.67
N ALA A 81 -6.78 -4.55 3.51
CA ALA A 81 -8.10 -4.06 3.90
C ALA A 81 -9.29 -4.63 3.12
N PHE A 82 -9.08 -5.11 1.89
CA PHE A 82 -10.16 -5.51 0.99
C PHE A 82 -10.17 -7.03 0.75
N ARG A 83 -11.29 -7.55 0.22
CA ARG A 83 -11.42 -8.98 -0.06
C ARG A 83 -10.53 -9.44 -1.21
N GLU A 84 -10.33 -8.59 -2.20
CA GLU A 84 -9.45 -8.74 -3.36
C GLU A 84 -9.09 -7.33 -3.85
N GLY A 85 -8.07 -7.17 -4.69
CA GLY A 85 -7.69 -5.87 -5.27
C GLY A 85 -6.70 -5.07 -4.43
N ASN A 86 -6.17 -5.63 -3.33
CA ASN A 86 -5.28 -4.93 -2.41
C ASN A 86 -4.01 -4.43 -3.09
N GLY A 87 -3.23 -5.30 -3.75
CA GLY A 87 -1.97 -4.91 -4.40
C GLY A 87 -2.15 -3.79 -5.43
N ARG A 88 -3.15 -3.92 -6.31
CA ARG A 88 -3.49 -2.90 -7.33
C ARG A 88 -3.89 -1.56 -6.70
N THR A 89 -4.67 -1.59 -5.62
CA THR A 89 -5.06 -0.39 -4.88
C THR A 89 -3.85 0.25 -4.18
N GLN A 90 -2.99 -0.55 -3.56
CA GLN A 90 -1.79 -0.09 -2.86
C GLN A 90 -0.81 0.58 -3.83
N THR A 91 -0.51 -0.07 -4.96
CA THR A 91 0.38 0.47 -6.00
C THR A 91 -0.13 1.80 -6.53
N LEU A 92 -1.41 1.88 -6.92
CA LEU A 92 -1.97 3.12 -7.45
C LEU A 92 -2.05 4.23 -6.40
N PHE A 93 -2.50 3.90 -5.18
CA PHE A 93 -2.54 4.87 -4.08
C PHE A 93 -1.14 5.42 -3.77
N PHE A 94 -0.13 4.56 -3.75
CA PHE A 94 1.24 4.97 -3.49
C PHE A 94 1.84 5.80 -4.61
N ALA A 95 1.54 5.48 -5.88
CA ALA A 95 1.94 6.33 -7.00
C ALA A 95 1.37 7.75 -6.88
N MET A 96 0.08 7.90 -6.50
CA MET A 96 -0.53 9.21 -6.25
C MET A 96 0.09 9.95 -5.06
N LEU A 97 0.43 9.22 -3.98
CA LEU A 97 1.14 9.79 -2.83
C LEU A 97 2.53 10.29 -3.23
N ALA A 98 3.24 9.52 -4.05
CA ALA A 98 4.59 9.83 -4.50
C ALA A 98 4.62 11.03 -5.43
N GLU A 99 3.69 11.10 -6.39
CA GLU A 99 3.45 12.28 -7.24
C GLU A 99 3.24 13.54 -6.38
N ALA A 100 2.33 13.46 -5.41
CA ALA A 100 2.04 14.58 -4.50
C ALA A 100 3.23 14.93 -3.56
N ALA A 101 4.17 14.00 -3.38
CA ALA A 101 5.39 14.20 -2.61
C ALA A 101 6.57 14.73 -3.42
N GLY A 102 6.43 14.88 -4.74
CA GLY A 102 7.50 15.31 -5.66
C GLY A 102 8.42 14.18 -6.12
N HIS A 103 7.97 12.93 -6.01
CA HIS A 103 8.70 11.71 -6.36
C HIS A 103 7.88 10.87 -7.35
N PRO A 104 7.64 11.35 -8.59
CA PRO A 104 6.81 10.66 -9.57
C PRO A 104 7.34 9.24 -9.84
N MET A 105 6.41 8.31 -10.10
CA MET A 105 6.72 6.90 -10.36
C MET A 105 6.43 6.51 -11.79
N ASP A 106 7.41 5.92 -12.46
CA ASP A 106 7.22 5.27 -13.75
C ASP A 106 6.74 3.83 -13.57
N LEU A 107 5.41 3.65 -13.51
CA LEU A 107 4.78 2.34 -13.36
C LEU A 107 5.03 1.39 -14.55
N ARG A 108 5.54 1.87 -15.69
CA ARG A 108 5.96 0.99 -16.81
C ARG A 108 7.19 0.16 -16.44
N ARG A 109 7.97 0.60 -15.45
CA ARG A 109 9.14 -0.11 -14.90
C ARG A 109 8.75 -1.15 -13.85
N LEU A 110 7.48 -1.18 -13.41
CA LEU A 110 7.00 -2.12 -12.40
C LEU A 110 7.13 -3.56 -12.92
N GLN A 111 7.93 -4.36 -12.20
CA GLN A 111 8.01 -5.80 -12.40
C GLN A 111 7.07 -6.49 -11.40
N PRO A 112 5.98 -7.15 -11.86
CA PRO A 112 4.98 -7.74 -10.96
C PRO A 112 5.57 -8.74 -9.96
N ASP A 113 6.47 -9.60 -10.40
CA ASP A 113 7.08 -10.63 -9.55
C ASP A 113 7.99 -10.02 -8.48
N ALA A 114 8.77 -8.99 -8.83
CA ALA A 114 9.61 -8.28 -7.87
C ALA A 114 8.78 -7.52 -6.83
N MET A 115 7.67 -6.90 -7.27
CA MET A 115 6.73 -6.23 -6.35
C MET A 115 6.07 -7.23 -5.41
N LEU A 116 5.68 -8.40 -5.92
CA LEU A 116 5.08 -9.46 -5.12
C LEU A 116 6.07 -10.01 -4.09
N ASP A 117 7.30 -10.35 -4.50
CA ASP A 117 8.37 -10.80 -3.59
C ASP A 117 8.63 -9.76 -2.49
N ALA A 118 8.77 -8.49 -2.87
CA ALA A 118 8.98 -7.39 -1.93
C ALA A 118 7.84 -7.26 -0.91
N MET A 119 6.58 -7.41 -1.34
CA MET A 119 5.41 -7.36 -0.45
C MET A 119 5.33 -8.58 0.48
N ILE A 120 5.76 -9.76 0.03
CA ILE A 120 5.84 -10.96 0.88
C ILE A 120 6.92 -10.76 1.95
N ARG A 121 8.12 -10.29 1.55
CA ARG A 121 9.23 -10.04 2.48
C ARG A 121 8.92 -8.94 3.49
N SER A 122 8.24 -7.87 3.06
CA SER A 122 7.84 -6.79 3.96
C SER A 122 6.86 -7.27 5.04
N PHE A 123 6.03 -8.28 4.72
CA PHE A 123 5.12 -8.88 5.71
C PHE A 123 5.88 -9.59 6.85
N SER A 124 7.08 -10.11 6.56
CA SER A 124 8.00 -10.71 7.54
C SER A 124 8.97 -9.69 8.17
N GLY A 125 8.80 -8.39 7.89
CA GLY A 125 9.62 -7.31 8.44
C GLY A 125 10.85 -6.91 7.61
N ASP A 126 11.10 -7.55 6.47
CA ASP A 126 12.17 -7.17 5.56
C ASP A 126 11.66 -6.20 4.48
N GLU A 127 11.80 -4.91 4.76
CA GLU A 127 11.36 -3.83 3.87
C GLU A 127 12.42 -3.44 2.82
N ALA A 128 13.63 -4.03 2.86
CA ALA A 128 14.74 -3.61 1.99
C ALA A 128 14.44 -3.86 0.51
N ALA A 129 13.79 -5.00 0.20
CA ALA A 129 13.35 -5.31 -1.16
C ALA A 129 12.30 -4.32 -1.64
N LEU A 130 11.35 -3.96 -0.79
CA LEU A 130 10.29 -3.00 -1.12
C LEU A 130 10.86 -1.60 -1.35
N ARG A 131 11.81 -1.16 -0.53
CA ARG A 131 12.53 0.10 -0.76
C ARG A 131 13.24 0.09 -2.12
N LYS A 132 13.94 -0.98 -2.47
CA LYS A 132 14.64 -1.10 -3.76
C LYS A 132 13.69 -1.07 -4.95
N VAL A 133 12.52 -1.72 -4.83
CA VAL A 133 11.48 -1.63 -5.86
C VAL A 133 11.00 -0.19 -6.01
N ILE A 134 10.74 0.51 -4.91
CA ILE A 134 10.31 1.92 -4.92
C ILE A 134 11.37 2.81 -5.59
N GLU A 135 12.64 2.69 -5.20
CA GLU A 135 13.76 3.43 -5.81
C GLU A 135 13.83 3.17 -7.32
N GLY A 136 13.62 1.92 -7.75
CA GLY A 136 13.60 1.54 -9.16
C GLY A 136 12.41 2.09 -9.95
N LEU A 137 11.34 2.54 -9.30
CA LEU A 137 10.17 3.15 -9.93
C LEU A 137 10.27 4.67 -10.02
N MET A 138 11.05 5.31 -9.15
CA MET A 138 11.18 6.77 -9.14
C MET A 138 11.82 7.28 -10.44
N ALA A 139 11.25 8.35 -11.00
CA ALA A 139 11.65 9.00 -12.25
C ALA A 139 12.56 10.21 -12.01
#